data_AF-A0A1C4XYS6-F1
#
_entry.id   AF-A0A1C4XYS6-F1
#
_cell.length_a   1.000
_cell.length_b   1.000
_cell.length_c   1.000
_cell.angle_alpha   90.00
_cell.angle_beta   90.00
_cell.angle_gamma   90.00
#
_symmetry.space_group_name_H-M   'P 1'
#
loop_
_entity.id
_entity.type
_entity.pdbx_description
1 polymer ?
#
loop_
_entity_poly.entity_id
_entity_poly.type
_entity_poly.pdbx_seq_one_letter_code
_entity_poly.pdbx_strand_id
1 'polypeptide(L)'
;MSIYLVDIEQVTHTCPAYPDAHPFDIRRTLVDVIPGGPCRAPVTIRCGDTTAVIPCRRHEPAKRQCGACRVIVTERTITTRHLTEARG
;
A
#
# COMPACT_ATOMS: atom_id res chain seq x y z
N MET A 1 7.61 -9.45 -3.40
CA MET A 1 6.51 -9.18 -2.50
C MET A 1 7.04 -8.17 -1.54
N SER A 2 6.91 -6.89 -1.81
CA SER A 2 7.20 -5.96 -0.73
C SER A 2 5.92 -5.84 0.08
N ILE A 3 5.92 -6.39 1.30
CA ILE A 3 4.82 -6.15 2.24
C ILE A 3 5.21 -4.91 3.03
N TYR A 4 4.43 -3.84 2.88
CA TYR A 4 4.54 -2.66 3.71
C TYR A 4 3.53 -2.82 4.85
N LEU A 5 4.02 -3.01 6.08
CA LEU A 5 3.18 -2.98 7.26
C LEU A 5 2.99 -1.52 7.65
N VAL A 6 1.73 -1.10 7.78
CA VAL A 6 1.39 0.27 8.16
C VAL A 6 0.50 0.28 9.39
N ASP A 7 0.75 1.22 10.28
CA ASP A 7 -0.20 1.63 11.31
C ASP A 7 -0.99 2.83 10.78
N ILE A 8 -2.28 2.86 11.08
CA ILE A 8 -3.21 3.93 10.68
C ILE A 8 -3.68 4.65 11.93
N GLU A 9 -3.55 5.97 11.94
CA GLU A 9 -4.27 6.84 12.86
C GLU A 9 -5.31 7.62 12.06
N GLN A 10 -6.58 7.49 12.46
CA GLN A 10 -7.67 8.25 11.86
C GLN A 10 -8.39 9.08 12.93
N VAL A 11 -8.57 10.36 12.62
CA VAL A 11 -9.37 11.27 13.45
C VAL A 11 -10.72 11.46 12.78
N THR A 12 -11.79 11.22 13.54
CA THR A 12 -13.17 11.36 13.09
C THR A 12 -13.80 12.64 13.63
N HIS A 13 -14.77 13.17 12.89
CA HIS A 13 -15.64 14.25 13.36
C HIS A 13 -17.06 14.05 12.84
N THR A 14 -18.00 14.81 13.38
CA THR A 14 -19.33 15.00 12.81
C THR A 14 -19.45 16.43 12.29
N CYS A 15 -20.18 16.64 11.20
CA CYS A 15 -20.44 17.98 10.68
C CYS A 15 -21.90 18.11 10.23
N PRO A 16 -22.46 19.32 10.10
CA PRO A 16 -23.87 19.48 9.70
C PRO A 16 -24.20 18.87 8.33
N ALA A 17 -23.21 18.79 7.43
CA ALA A 17 -23.38 18.20 6.10
C ALA A 17 -23.37 16.66 6.12
N TYR A 18 -22.77 16.05 7.14
CA TYR A 18 -22.71 14.60 7.31
C TYR A 18 -22.83 14.27 8.81
N PRO A 19 -24.05 13.97 9.28
CA PRO A 19 -24.35 13.81 10.71
C PRO A 19 -23.61 12.64 11.38
N ASP A 20 -23.25 11.62 10.60
CA ASP A 20 -22.55 10.45 11.11
C ASP A 20 -21.04 10.73 11.28
N ALA A 21 -20.42 10.07 12.27
CA ALA A 21 -18.98 10.22 12.49
C ALA A 21 -18.19 9.70 11.28
N HIS A 22 -17.31 10.55 10.74
CA HIS A 22 -16.51 10.20 9.56
C HIS A 22 -15.06 10.70 9.69
N PRO A 23 -14.09 9.98 9.09
CA PRO A 23 -12.69 10.40 9.10
C PRO A 23 -12.49 11.73 8.36
N PHE A 24 -11.65 12.60 8.90
CA PHE A 24 -11.20 13.82 8.19
C PHE A 24 -9.68 13.99 8.13
N ASP A 25 -8.95 13.38 9.07
CA ASP A 25 -7.49 13.25 9.00
C ASP A 25 -7.15 11.76 9.13
N ILE A 26 -6.45 11.21 8.13
CA ILE A 26 -6.00 9.82 8.13
C ILE A 26 -4.50 9.84 7.86
N ARG A 27 -3.71 9.42 8.85
CA ARG A 27 -2.26 9.31 8.76
C ARG A 27 -1.86 7.85 8.76
N ARG A 28 -0.83 7.55 7.97
CA ARG A 28 -0.25 6.21 7.87
C ARG A 28 1.21 6.29 8.25
N THR A 29 1.64 5.43 9.15
CA THR A 29 3.04 5.29 9.54
C THR A 29 3.54 3.96 9.02
N LEU A 30 4.64 3.98 8.26
CA LEU A 30 5.29 2.76 7.82
C LEU A 30 6.02 2.12 9.00
N VAL A 31 5.60 0.92 9.38
CA VAL A 31 6.14 0.17 10.52
C VAL A 31 7.28 -0.74 10.09
N ASP A 32 7.08 -1.47 8.99
CA ASP A 32 8.06 -2.44 8.49
C ASP A 32 7.91 -2.63 6.97
N VAL A 33 8.99 -3.07 6.34
CA VAL A 33 9.05 -3.45 4.93
C VAL A 33 9.64 -4.84 4.83
N ILE A 34 8.81 -5.84 4.55
CA ILE A 34 9.26 -7.20 4.30
C ILE A 34 9.62 -7.32 2.82
N PRO A 35 10.90 -7.55 2.46
CA PRO A 35 11.31 -7.71 1.08
C PRO A 35 10.93 -9.11 0.58
N GLY A 36 10.36 -9.21 -0.61
CA GLY A 36 9.85 -10.49 -1.11
C GLY A 36 10.74 -11.19 -2.11
N GLY A 37 12.03 -10.88 -2.10
CA GLY A 37 13.06 -11.58 -2.85
C GLY A 37 13.03 -11.36 -4.37
N PRO A 38 13.78 -12.19 -5.12
CA PRO A 38 13.92 -12.06 -6.57
C PRO A 38 12.62 -12.41 -7.32
N CYS A 39 12.45 -11.84 -8.51
CA CYS A 39 11.31 -12.13 -9.37
C CYS A 39 11.22 -13.62 -9.70
N ARG A 40 10.02 -14.21 -9.57
CA ARG A 40 9.76 -15.63 -9.85
C ARG A 40 9.13 -15.89 -11.22
N ALA A 41 8.76 -14.82 -11.93
CA ALA A 41 8.21 -14.88 -13.27
C ALA A 41 8.69 -13.66 -14.06
N PRO A 42 9.99 -13.58 -14.39
CA PRO A 42 10.49 -12.49 -15.22
C PRO A 42 9.87 -12.58 -16.62
N VAL A 43 9.74 -11.43 -17.29
CA VAL A 43 9.23 -11.36 -18.66
C VAL A 43 10.35 -11.00 -19.61
N THR A 44 10.32 -11.62 -20.79
CA THR A 44 11.19 -11.25 -21.91
C THR A 44 10.48 -10.19 -22.75
N ILE A 45 11.12 -9.05 -22.93
CA ILE A 45 10.60 -7.95 -23.76
C ILE A 45 11.56 -7.68 -24.92
N ARG A 46 11.05 -7.09 -26.01
CA ARG A 46 11.90 -6.54 -27.09
C ARG A 46 12.34 -5.11 -26.75
N CYS A 47 13.61 -4.83 -26.99
CA CYS A 47 14.25 -3.53 -26.86
C CYS A 47 14.95 -3.21 -28.19
N GLY A 48 14.20 -2.67 -29.15
CA GLY A 48 14.65 -2.53 -30.55
C GLY A 48 14.97 -3.91 -31.15
N ASP A 49 16.21 -4.07 -31.60
CA ASP A 49 16.73 -5.29 -32.22
C ASP A 49 17.21 -6.35 -31.20
N THR A 50 17.08 -6.07 -29.90
CA THR A 50 17.50 -6.99 -28.83
C THR A 50 16.32 -7.43 -27.96
N THR A 51 16.55 -8.42 -27.11
CA THR A 51 15.62 -8.83 -26.05
C THR A 51 16.24 -8.59 -24.68
N ALA A 52 15.41 -8.24 -23.71
CA ALA A 52 15.81 -8.08 -22.31
C ALA A 52 14.87 -8.87 -21.40
N VAL A 53 15.44 -9.47 -20.35
CA VAL A 53 14.67 -10.14 -19.29
C VAL A 53 14.52 -9.17 -18.13
N ILE A 54 13.28 -8.83 -17.78
CA ILE A 54 12.98 -7.87 -16.71
C ILE A 54 12.04 -8.48 -15.66
N PRO A 55 12.09 -8.02 -14.39
CA PRO A 55 11.12 -8.41 -13.38
C PRO A 55 9.69 -8.07 -13.80
N CYS A 56 8.73 -8.98 -13.58
CA CYS A 56 7.34 -8.75 -14.02
C CYS A 56 6.69 -7.49 -13.44
N ARG A 57 7.12 -6.96 -12.28
CA ARG A 57 6.61 -5.66 -11.77
C ARG A 57 6.82 -4.49 -12.73
N ARG A 58 7.78 -4.59 -13.65
CA ARG A 58 8.09 -3.53 -14.62
C ARG A 58 7.24 -3.58 -15.89
N HIS A 59 6.42 -4.62 -16.06
CA HIS A 59 5.66 -4.86 -17.29
C HIS A 59 4.21 -5.27 -17.01
N GLU A 60 4.01 -6.24 -16.11
CA GLU A 60 2.70 -6.82 -15.84
C GLU A 60 1.86 -5.93 -14.91
N PRO A 61 0.54 -5.80 -15.15
CA PRO A 61 -0.37 -5.18 -14.20
C PRO A 61 -0.39 -5.98 -12.89
N ALA A 62 -0.72 -5.32 -11.77
CA ALA A 62 -0.64 -5.90 -10.43
C ALA A 62 -1.30 -7.29 -10.28
N LYS A 63 -2.44 -7.52 -10.95
CA LYS A 63 -3.17 -8.81 -10.93
C LYS A 63 -2.43 -9.97 -11.62
N ARG A 64 -1.42 -9.70 -12.46
CA ARG A 64 -0.59 -10.68 -13.18
C ARG A 64 0.84 -10.75 -12.65
N GLN A 65 1.21 -9.91 -11.68
CA GLN A 65 2.54 -9.95 -11.08
C GLN A 65 2.70 -11.17 -10.18
N CYS A 66 3.88 -11.81 -10.23
CA CYS A 66 4.19 -12.88 -9.28
C CYS A 66 4.23 -12.34 -7.84
N GLY A 67 4.07 -13.21 -6.84
CA GLY A 67 4.14 -12.83 -5.43
C GLY A 67 5.43 -12.04 -5.12
N ALA A 68 6.58 -12.47 -5.64
CA ALA A 68 7.86 -11.79 -5.44
C ALA A 68 7.97 -10.38 -6.09
N CYS A 69 7.05 -9.97 -6.95
CA CYS A 69 7.04 -8.63 -7.54
C CYS A 69 5.90 -7.74 -7.06
N ARG A 70 4.81 -8.33 -6.58
CA ARG A 70 3.63 -7.61 -6.11
C ARG A 70 3.94 -6.77 -4.87
N VAL A 71 3.35 -5.58 -4.79
CA VAL A 71 3.31 -4.76 -3.58
C VAL A 71 2.03 -5.08 -2.82
N ILE A 72 2.16 -5.30 -1.52
CA ILE A 72 1.04 -5.53 -0.61
C ILE A 72 1.20 -4.51 0.51
N VAL A 73 0.13 -3.79 0.83
CA VAL A 73 0.06 -2.95 2.03
C VAL A 73 -0.83 -3.68 3.01
N THR A 74 -0.31 -3.93 4.21
CA THR A 74 -1.04 -4.63 5.27
C THR A 74 -1.19 -3.69 6.45
N GLU A 75 -2.43 -3.45 6.85
CA GLU A 75 -2.77 -2.64 8.01
C GLU A 75 -2.55 -3.48 9.27
N ARG A 76 -1.64 -3.04 10.14
CA ARG A 76 -1.33 -3.74 11.39
C ARG A 76 -2.23 -3.27 12.52
N THR A 77 -2.34 -1.97 12.72
CA THR A 77 -3.19 -1.36 13.75
C THR A 77 -3.92 -0.16 13.19
N ILE A 78 -5.19 0.00 13.58
CA ILE A 78 -6.01 1.17 13.26
C ILE A 78 -6.44 1.83 14.56
N THR A 79 -5.86 2.99 14.86
CA THR A 79 -6.25 3.82 15.98
C THR A 79 -7.27 4.85 15.50
N THR A 80 -8.45 4.85 16.10
CA THR A 80 -9.51 5.83 15.79
C THR A 80 -9.69 6.75 16.98
N ARG A 81 -9.67 8.06 16.74
CA ARG A 81 -9.90 9.10 17.77
C ARG A 81 -10.98 10.05 17.29
N HIS A 82 -11.85 10.50 18.18
CA HIS A 82 -12.72 11.62 17.83
C HIS A 82 -11.92 12.93 17.88
N LEU A 83 -12.33 13.94 17.11
CA LEU A 83 -11.67 15.24 17.03
C LEU A 83 -11.42 15.87 18.41
N THR A 84 -12.35 15.69 19.34
CA THR A 84 -12.25 16.18 20.71
C THR A 84 -11.15 15.48 21.51
N GLU A 85 -10.87 14.21 21.22
CA GLU A 85 -9.81 13.43 21.90
C GLU A 85 -8.43 13.72 21.31
N ALA A 86 -8.37 14.04 20.03
CA ALA A 86 -7.11 14.33 19.33
C ALA A 86 -6.55 15.74 19.59
N ARG A 87 -7.40 16.67 20.03
CA ARG A 87 -7.02 18.09 20.24
C ARG A 87 -6.38 18.38 21.60
N GLY A 88 -6.48 17.47 22.58
CA GLY A 88 -5.97 17.67 23.94
C GLY A 88 -6.88 18.58 24.76
#